data_AF-A0A7G7BNQ0-F1
#
_entry.id   AF-A0A7G7BNQ0-F1
#
_cell.length_a   1.000
_cell.length_b   1.000
_cell.length_c   1.000
_cell.angle_alpha   90.00
_cell.angle_beta   90.00
_cell.angle_gamma   90.00
#
_symmetry.space_group_name_H-M   'P 1'
#
loop_
_entity.id
_entity.type
_entity.pdbx_description
1 polymer ?
#
loop_
_entity_poly.entity_id
_entity_poly.type
_entity_poly.pdbx_seq_one_letter_code
_entity_poly.pdbx_strand_id
1 'polypeptide(L)'
;MSQPPPYNPYSQPPAMPPSPPGFGAPQQPYAGQPPMQSWQQPPMPPGQPYPQQPMPFGQREQRGHPVGAFFLGYFASVVVSLAYSVLVLATYEDQTRNTPQILYIAHALLNGAIVGTLIGLMARRRSGAWISGAVIAPLGVFFGHTNAVPMIIADISGMAAVGDMMEDDPFIPAKVWWGSHGDTEWISLLGLVLAAAMAWLLAFATGRRR
;
A
#
# COMPACT_ATOMS: atom_id res chain seq x y z
N MET A 1 -10.87 41.90 -64.00
CA MET A 1 -10.83 41.77 -62.52
C MET A 1 -10.73 40.28 -62.22
N SER A 2 -9.60 39.84 -61.68
CA SER A 2 -9.27 38.41 -61.51
C SER A 2 -9.61 37.98 -60.08
N GLN A 3 -10.47 36.97 -59.91
CA GLN A 3 -10.81 36.40 -58.60
C GLN A 3 -9.62 35.62 -58.01
N PRO A 4 -9.34 35.71 -56.70
CA PRO A 4 -8.33 34.87 -56.06
C PRO A 4 -8.83 33.40 -55.92
N PRO A 5 -7.92 32.42 -56.01
CA PRO A 5 -8.27 31.00 -55.95
C PRO A 5 -8.79 30.58 -54.56
N PRO A 6 -9.70 29.59 -54.49
CA PRO A 6 -10.28 29.11 -53.24
C PRO A 6 -9.26 28.38 -52.36
N TYR A 7 -9.23 28.74 -51.08
CA TYR A 7 -8.37 28.17 -50.06
C TYR A 7 -8.78 26.72 -49.72
N ASN A 8 -7.88 25.75 -49.91
CA ASN A 8 -8.11 24.34 -49.60
C ASN A 8 -7.34 23.89 -48.34
N PRO A 9 -8.00 23.79 -47.17
CA PRO A 9 -7.35 23.49 -45.88
C PRO A 9 -6.83 22.05 -45.73
N TYR A 10 -7.08 21.16 -46.69
CA TYR A 10 -6.70 19.74 -46.61
C TYR A 10 -5.34 19.40 -47.27
N SER A 11 -4.56 20.41 -47.69
CA SER A 11 -3.29 20.22 -48.40
C SER A 11 -2.05 20.28 -47.48
N GLN A 12 -2.20 20.07 -46.18
CA GLN A 12 -1.03 20.03 -45.28
C GLN A 12 -0.27 18.69 -45.42
N PRO A 13 1.05 18.71 -45.66
CA PRO A 13 1.87 17.50 -45.66
C PRO A 13 1.86 16.87 -44.26
N PRO A 14 1.88 15.52 -44.16
CA PRO A 14 1.83 14.83 -42.88
C PRO A 14 3.02 15.26 -42.00
N ALA A 15 2.71 15.65 -40.76
CA ALA A 15 3.70 15.96 -39.74
C ALA A 15 4.59 14.73 -39.50
N MET A 16 5.91 14.93 -39.62
CA MET A 16 6.89 13.87 -39.36
C MET A 16 6.79 13.39 -37.90
N PRO A 17 6.93 12.08 -37.64
CA PRO A 17 6.89 11.54 -36.29
C PRO A 17 8.03 12.11 -35.42
N PRO A 18 7.76 12.44 -34.15
CA PRO A 18 8.78 12.96 -33.25
C PRO A 18 9.84 11.89 -32.98
N SER A 19 11.10 12.23 -33.26
CA SER A 19 12.27 11.43 -32.93
C SER A 19 12.33 11.16 -31.42
N PRO A 20 12.75 9.97 -30.98
CA PRO A 20 12.85 9.62 -29.56
C PRO A 20 13.91 10.47 -28.84
N PRO A 21 13.74 10.78 -27.54
CA PRO A 21 14.74 11.49 -26.74
C PRO A 21 15.98 10.62 -26.57
N GLY A 22 17.05 10.94 -27.30
CA GLY A 22 18.34 10.29 -27.18
C GLY A 22 19.02 10.68 -25.86
N PHE A 23 19.36 9.68 -25.06
CA PHE A 23 20.39 9.80 -24.01
C PHE A 23 21.73 10.06 -24.69
N GLY A 24 22.22 11.30 -24.63
CA GLY A 24 23.49 11.70 -25.22
C GLY A 24 24.67 11.13 -24.43
N ALA A 25 25.41 10.20 -25.03
CA ALA A 25 26.83 10.03 -24.78
C ALA A 25 27.62 11.14 -25.50
N PRO A 26 28.78 11.58 -25.00
CA PRO A 26 29.57 12.62 -25.65
C PRO A 26 30.04 12.10 -27.03
N GLN A 27 29.47 12.65 -28.11
CA GLN A 27 29.97 12.39 -29.45
C GLN A 27 31.32 13.09 -29.64
N GLN A 28 32.35 12.28 -29.89
CA GLN A 28 33.61 12.77 -30.43
C GLN A 28 33.38 13.37 -31.83
N PRO A 29 34.00 14.52 -32.15
CA PRO A 29 33.84 15.14 -33.46
C PRO A 29 34.59 14.31 -34.51
N TYR A 30 33.84 13.77 -35.47
CA TYR A 30 34.37 13.09 -36.65
C TYR A 30 34.75 14.14 -37.70
N ALA A 31 36.00 14.13 -38.16
CA ALA A 31 36.50 15.04 -39.17
C ALA A 31 35.96 14.65 -40.56
N GLY A 32 35.22 15.55 -41.21
CA GLY A 32 34.86 15.39 -42.64
C GLY A 32 33.50 15.92 -43.10
N GLN A 33 32.66 16.51 -42.24
CA GLN A 33 31.38 17.07 -42.70
C GLN A 33 31.50 18.53 -43.18
N PRO A 34 30.91 18.88 -44.35
CA PRO A 34 30.89 20.24 -44.86
C PRO A 34 30.06 21.16 -43.94
N PRO A 35 30.45 22.43 -43.78
CA PRO A 35 29.83 23.33 -42.81
C PRO A 35 28.38 23.60 -43.19
N MET A 36 27.44 23.06 -42.39
CA MET A 36 26.06 23.51 -42.44
C MET A 36 26.00 24.97 -42.01
N GLN A 37 25.51 25.82 -42.91
CA GLN A 37 25.22 27.22 -42.65
C GLN A 37 24.32 27.33 -41.42
N SER A 38 24.89 27.89 -40.36
CA SER A 38 24.16 28.33 -39.17
C SER A 38 23.19 29.43 -39.59
N TRP A 39 21.91 29.10 -39.71
CA TRP A 39 20.84 30.07 -39.79
C TRP A 39 20.89 30.93 -38.52
N GLN A 40 21.21 32.20 -38.71
CA GLN A 40 21.29 33.22 -37.67
C GLN A 40 19.94 33.32 -36.96
N GLN A 41 19.89 32.91 -35.69
CA GLN A 41 18.79 33.25 -34.80
C GLN A 41 18.82 34.76 -34.51
N PRO A 42 17.69 35.48 -34.61
CA PRO A 42 17.61 36.87 -34.20
C PRO A 42 17.80 36.98 -32.67
N PRO A 43 18.46 38.04 -32.17
CA PRO A 43 18.64 38.25 -30.74
C PRO A 43 17.27 38.49 -30.06
N MET A 44 16.89 37.59 -29.14
CA MET A 44 15.69 37.77 -28.33
C MET A 44 15.90 38.88 -27.27
N PRO A 45 14.89 39.74 -27.04
CA PRO A 45 14.95 40.78 -26.01
C PRO A 45 14.97 40.18 -24.59
N PRO A 46 15.74 40.75 -23.65
CA PRO A 46 15.73 40.32 -22.26
C PRO A 46 14.52 40.94 -21.54
N GLY A 47 13.57 40.13 -21.05
CA GLY A 47 12.57 40.64 -20.11
C GLY A 47 11.16 40.03 -20.13
N GLN A 48 10.95 38.83 -20.66
CA GLN A 48 9.63 38.18 -20.56
C GLN A 48 9.71 36.99 -19.57
N PRO A 49 8.95 37.00 -18.45
CA PRO A 49 8.80 35.84 -17.60
C PRO A 49 8.07 34.78 -18.42
N TYR A 50 8.76 33.68 -18.74
CA TYR A 50 8.16 32.55 -19.41
C TYR A 50 6.95 32.06 -18.59
N PRO A 51 5.76 31.93 -19.19
CA PRO A 51 4.67 31.22 -18.54
C PRO A 51 5.13 29.78 -18.31
N GLN A 52 5.14 29.35 -17.05
CA GLN A 52 5.36 27.95 -16.69
C GLN A 52 4.43 27.10 -17.54
N GLN A 53 4.99 26.29 -18.43
CA GLN A 53 4.21 25.30 -19.17
C GLN A 53 3.46 24.44 -18.14
N PRO A 54 2.14 24.24 -18.30
CA PRO A 54 1.41 23.31 -17.47
C PRO A 54 2.05 21.93 -17.65
N MET A 55 2.63 21.38 -16.58
CA MET A 55 3.17 20.03 -16.62
C MET A 55 2.08 19.08 -17.14
N PRO A 56 2.40 18.16 -18.06
CA PRO A 56 1.42 17.23 -18.60
C PRO A 56 0.70 16.51 -17.47
N PHE A 57 -0.63 16.60 -17.44
CA PHE A 57 -1.47 15.85 -16.52
C PHE A 57 -1.07 14.36 -16.60
N GLY A 58 -0.46 13.84 -15.54
CA GLY A 58 -0.06 12.43 -15.44
C GLY A 58 1.36 12.17 -14.94
N GLN A 59 2.29 13.13 -15.01
CA GLN A 59 3.69 12.91 -14.64
C GLN A 59 4.07 13.45 -13.26
N ARG A 60 3.21 13.25 -12.25
CA ARG A 60 3.69 13.34 -10.86
C ARG A 60 4.62 12.15 -10.64
N GLU A 61 5.88 12.38 -10.25
CA GLU A 61 6.82 11.34 -9.85
C GLU A 61 6.20 10.45 -8.77
N GLN A 62 5.60 9.32 -9.15
CA GLN A 62 5.01 8.36 -8.23
C GLN A 62 6.11 7.50 -7.58
N ARG A 63 7.01 8.12 -6.81
CA ARG A 63 8.03 7.41 -6.04
C ARG A 63 7.38 6.69 -4.86
N GLY A 64 7.19 5.38 -4.99
CA GLY A 64 6.66 4.52 -3.93
C GLY A 64 6.69 3.07 -4.37
N HIS A 65 6.96 2.16 -3.43
CA HIS A 65 7.05 0.72 -3.69
C HIS A 65 5.83 0.02 -3.09
N PRO A 66 4.69 -0.03 -3.80
CA PRO A 66 3.44 -0.57 -3.23
C PRO A 66 3.57 -2.05 -2.86
N VAL A 67 4.31 -2.82 -3.65
CA VAL A 67 4.58 -4.24 -3.38
C VAL A 67 5.42 -4.41 -2.12
N GLY A 68 6.47 -3.60 -1.96
CA GLY A 68 7.30 -3.60 -0.75
C GLY A 68 6.50 -3.17 0.49
N ALA A 69 5.63 -2.17 0.35
CA ALA A 69 4.73 -1.73 1.42
C ALA A 69 3.78 -2.86 1.86
N PHE A 70 3.22 -3.61 0.91
CA PHE A 70 2.38 -4.77 1.20
C PHE A 70 3.12 -5.83 2.00
N PHE A 71 4.29 -6.29 1.51
CA PHE A 71 5.05 -7.33 2.19
C PHE A 71 5.56 -6.90 3.56
N LEU A 72 6.01 -5.65 3.69
CA LEU A 72 6.44 -5.10 4.97
C LEU A 72 5.27 -5.00 5.96
N GLY A 73 4.11 -4.51 5.50
CA GLY A 73 2.90 -4.46 6.30
C GLY A 73 2.43 -5.85 6.73
N TYR A 74 2.44 -6.82 5.81
CA TYR A 74 2.11 -8.21 6.10
C TYR A 74 3.06 -8.82 7.13
N PHE A 75 4.37 -8.69 6.93
CA PHE A 75 5.37 -9.20 7.87
C PHE A 75 5.21 -8.57 9.26
N ALA A 76 5.05 -7.25 9.34
CA ALA A 76 4.79 -6.57 10.62
C ALA A 76 3.50 -7.07 11.28
N SER A 77 2.44 -7.28 10.49
CA SER A 77 1.17 -7.83 10.96
C SER A 77 1.35 -9.23 11.58
N VAL A 78 2.14 -10.10 10.95
CA VAL A 78 2.48 -11.42 11.48
C VAL A 78 3.25 -11.32 12.79
N VAL A 79 4.25 -10.44 12.88
CA VAL A 79 5.02 -10.25 14.12
C VAL A 79 4.14 -9.77 15.27
N VAL A 80 3.26 -8.79 15.02
CA VAL A 80 2.33 -8.26 16.03
C VAL A 80 1.28 -9.30 16.43
N SER A 81 0.81 -10.09 15.47
CA SER A 81 -0.09 -11.24 15.67
C SER A 81 0.53 -12.28 16.61
N LEU A 82 1.78 -12.69 16.34
CA LEU A 82 2.51 -13.64 17.19
C LEU A 82 2.78 -13.08 18.59
N ALA A 83 3.18 -11.80 18.69
CA ALA A 83 3.38 -11.15 19.98
C ALA A 83 2.09 -11.12 20.81
N TYR A 84 0.95 -10.88 20.17
CA TYR A 84 -0.35 -10.97 20.82
C TYR A 84 -0.69 -12.40 21.24
N SER A 85 -0.45 -13.41 20.41
CA SER A 85 -0.69 -14.81 20.79
C SER A 85 0.12 -15.21 22.02
N VAL A 86 1.41 -14.83 22.07
CA VAL A 86 2.28 -15.05 23.23
C VAL A 86 1.80 -14.28 24.46
N LEU A 87 1.35 -13.03 24.28
CA LEU A 87 0.78 -12.24 25.38
C LEU A 87 -0.47 -12.90 25.96
N VAL A 88 -1.36 -13.41 25.11
CA VAL A 88 -2.56 -14.14 25.55
C VAL A 88 -2.15 -15.42 26.27
N LEU A 89 -1.22 -16.20 25.72
CA LEU A 89 -0.67 -17.39 26.37
C LEU A 89 -0.03 -17.08 27.74
N ALA A 90 0.64 -15.93 27.88
CA ALA A 90 1.27 -15.56 29.14
C ALA A 90 0.29 -15.04 30.20
N THR A 91 -0.96 -14.73 29.82
CA THR A 91 -1.91 -14.05 30.71
C THR A 91 -3.24 -14.78 30.86
N TYR A 92 -3.52 -15.84 30.08
CA TYR A 92 -4.86 -16.42 30.00
C TYR A 92 -5.40 -16.93 31.35
N GLU A 93 -4.53 -17.39 32.26
CA GLU A 93 -4.92 -17.86 33.59
C GLU A 93 -5.41 -16.72 34.51
N ASP A 94 -4.84 -15.51 34.36
CA ASP A 94 -5.09 -14.36 35.23
C ASP A 94 -6.18 -13.41 34.69
N GLN A 95 -6.80 -13.74 33.55
CA GLN A 95 -7.73 -12.85 32.87
C GLN A 95 -9.12 -12.83 33.55
N THR A 96 -9.57 -11.64 33.95
CA THR A 96 -10.99 -11.42 34.30
C THR A 96 -11.88 -11.48 33.06
N ARG A 97 -13.20 -11.66 33.24
CA ARG A 97 -14.20 -11.86 32.16
C ARG A 97 -14.07 -10.90 30.96
N ASN A 98 -13.68 -9.64 31.17
CA ASN A 98 -13.59 -8.62 30.11
C ASN A 98 -12.18 -8.42 29.55
N THR A 99 -11.15 -8.96 30.22
CA THR A 99 -9.74 -8.77 29.82
C THR A 99 -9.43 -9.30 28.42
N PRO A 100 -9.89 -10.49 28.00
CA PRO A 100 -9.61 -11.00 26.66
C PRO A 100 -10.17 -10.09 25.56
N GLN A 101 -11.36 -9.50 25.79
CA GLN A 101 -12.02 -8.59 24.85
C GLN A 101 -11.23 -7.28 24.72
N ILE A 102 -10.79 -6.71 25.84
CA ILE A 102 -9.96 -5.50 25.84
C ILE A 102 -8.63 -5.74 25.13
N LEU A 103 -7.96 -6.85 25.43
CA LEU A 103 -6.71 -7.23 24.79
C LEU A 103 -6.88 -7.43 23.28
N TYR A 104 -7.98 -8.07 22.85
CA TYR A 104 -8.29 -8.25 21.43
C TYR A 104 -8.50 -6.91 20.71
N ILE A 105 -9.28 -5.99 21.28
CA ILE A 105 -9.50 -4.66 20.69
C ILE A 105 -8.21 -3.83 20.68
N ALA A 106 -7.41 -3.90 21.75
CA ALA A 106 -6.11 -3.25 21.81
C ALA A 106 -5.16 -3.78 20.73
N HIS A 107 -5.12 -5.11 20.55
CA HIS A 107 -4.36 -5.75 19.47
C HIS A 107 -4.84 -5.29 18.10
N ALA A 108 -6.15 -5.23 17.87
CA ALA A 108 -6.71 -4.74 16.60
C ALA A 108 -6.28 -3.32 16.25
N LEU A 109 -6.38 -2.41 17.22
CA LEU A 109 -5.96 -1.02 17.03
C LEU A 109 -4.46 -0.90 16.82
N LEU A 110 -3.66 -1.61 17.63
CA LEU A 110 -2.20 -1.58 17.54
C LEU A 110 -1.71 -2.18 16.21
N ASN A 111 -2.24 -3.33 15.82
CA ASN A 111 -1.90 -3.98 14.55
C ASN A 111 -2.28 -3.10 13.36
N GLY A 112 -3.51 -2.59 13.36
CA GLY A 112 -3.97 -1.64 12.36
C GLY A 112 -3.07 -0.40 12.29
N ALA A 113 -2.65 0.13 13.43
CA ALA A 113 -1.78 1.30 13.46
C ALA A 113 -0.40 1.04 12.88
N ILE A 114 0.26 -0.04 13.29
CA ILE A 114 1.59 -0.41 12.78
C ILE A 114 1.52 -0.66 11.26
N VAL A 115 0.58 -1.49 10.81
CA VAL A 115 0.40 -1.83 9.40
C VAL A 115 0.10 -0.58 8.56
N GLY A 116 -0.85 0.25 9.02
CA GLY A 116 -1.25 1.48 8.33
C GLY A 116 -0.10 2.47 8.20
N THR A 117 0.64 2.72 9.29
CA THR A 117 1.78 3.63 9.28
C THR A 117 2.88 3.13 8.35
N LEU A 118 3.26 1.85 8.41
CA LEU A 118 4.30 1.29 7.53
C LEU A 118 3.92 1.38 6.05
N ILE A 119 2.68 1.01 5.72
CA ILE A 119 2.18 1.05 4.35
C ILE A 119 2.13 2.48 3.83
N GLY A 120 1.60 3.43 4.62
CA GLY A 120 1.53 4.83 4.22
C GLY A 120 2.92 5.46 4.01
N LEU A 121 3.89 5.12 4.86
CA LEU A 121 5.27 5.58 4.71
C LEU A 121 5.93 5.06 3.42
N MET A 122 5.66 3.82 3.02
CA MET A 122 6.36 3.16 1.91
C MET A 122 5.66 3.32 0.56
N ALA A 123 4.33 3.40 0.55
CA ALA A 123 3.54 3.54 -0.68
C ALA A 123 3.19 4.97 -1.06
N ARG A 124 3.42 5.95 -0.17
CA ARG A 124 3.08 7.36 -0.35
C ARG A 124 1.61 7.55 -0.79
N ARG A 125 1.38 8.21 -1.93
CA ARG A 125 0.05 8.59 -2.45
C ARG A 125 -0.66 7.51 -3.29
N ARG A 126 -0.21 6.25 -3.28
CA ARG A 126 -0.83 5.18 -4.07
C ARG A 126 -2.02 4.56 -3.33
N SER A 127 -3.24 4.88 -3.77
CA SER A 127 -4.49 4.39 -3.18
C SER A 127 -4.57 2.86 -3.05
N GLY A 128 -4.02 2.12 -4.03
CA GLY A 128 -4.03 0.65 -4.01
C GLY A 128 -3.26 0.06 -2.81
N ALA A 129 -2.21 0.72 -2.34
CA ALA A 129 -1.49 0.25 -1.17
C ALA A 129 -2.26 0.49 0.13
N TRP A 130 -3.01 1.59 0.23
CA TRP A 130 -3.84 1.87 1.42
C TRP A 130 -4.94 0.83 1.61
N ILE A 131 -5.56 0.38 0.51
CA ILE A 131 -6.53 -0.72 0.53
C ILE A 131 -5.86 -2.00 1.04
N SER A 132 -4.64 -2.27 0.61
CA SER A 132 -3.92 -3.46 1.05
C SER A 132 -3.68 -3.50 2.56
N GLY A 133 -3.44 -2.34 3.19
CA GLY A 133 -3.33 -2.25 4.65
C GLY A 133 -4.64 -2.52 5.37
N ALA A 134 -5.76 -2.07 4.81
CA ALA A 134 -7.09 -2.35 5.34
C ALA A 134 -7.47 -3.84 5.26
N VAL A 135 -6.82 -4.63 4.42
CA VAL A 135 -7.01 -6.10 4.33
C VAL A 135 -6.01 -6.83 5.23
N ILE A 136 -4.74 -6.43 5.23
CA ILE A 136 -3.68 -7.08 6.01
C ILE A 136 -3.94 -6.97 7.52
N ALA A 137 -4.40 -5.80 8.00
CA ALA A 137 -4.57 -5.57 9.42
C ALA A 137 -5.64 -6.49 10.05
N PRO A 138 -6.86 -6.62 9.49
CA PRO A 138 -7.85 -7.62 9.95
C PRO A 138 -7.32 -9.05 9.92
N LEU A 139 -6.57 -9.44 8.89
CA LEU A 139 -5.98 -10.77 8.81
C LEU A 139 -5.00 -11.02 9.96
N GLY A 140 -4.16 -10.05 10.31
CA GLY A 140 -3.26 -10.18 11.45
C GLY A 140 -4.00 -10.32 12.78
N VAL A 141 -5.12 -9.60 12.94
CA VAL A 141 -5.99 -9.70 14.13
C VAL A 141 -6.60 -11.08 14.24
N PHE A 142 -7.16 -11.58 13.13
CA PHE A 142 -7.71 -12.93 13.06
C PHE A 142 -6.64 -13.97 13.40
N PHE A 143 -5.47 -13.92 12.75
CA PHE A 143 -4.38 -14.85 13.01
C PHE A 143 -3.82 -14.75 14.43
N GLY A 144 -3.82 -13.55 15.03
CA GLY A 144 -3.33 -13.36 16.40
C GLY A 144 -4.17 -14.14 17.39
N HIS A 145 -5.50 -14.08 17.22
CA HIS A 145 -6.42 -14.83 18.04
C HIS A 145 -6.37 -16.33 17.74
N THR A 146 -6.45 -16.72 16.47
CA THR A 146 -6.51 -18.15 16.10
C THR A 146 -5.22 -18.91 16.40
N ASN A 147 -4.05 -18.25 16.40
CA ASN A 147 -2.80 -18.88 16.84
C ASN A 147 -2.70 -19.01 18.37
N ALA A 148 -3.40 -18.18 19.15
CA ALA A 148 -3.39 -18.28 20.60
C ALA A 148 -4.11 -19.55 21.09
N VAL A 149 -5.20 -19.95 20.42
CA VAL A 149 -6.00 -21.13 20.79
C VAL A 149 -5.19 -22.44 20.85
N PRO A 150 -4.48 -22.88 19.80
CA PRO A 150 -3.68 -24.09 19.87
C PRO A 150 -2.52 -23.97 20.86
N MET A 151 -1.97 -22.77 21.08
CA MET A 151 -0.92 -22.56 22.08
C MET A 151 -1.46 -22.78 23.50
N ILE A 152 -2.65 -22.27 23.81
CA ILE A 152 -3.32 -22.50 25.10
C ILE A 152 -3.66 -23.98 25.27
N ILE A 153 -4.16 -24.65 24.22
CA ILE A 153 -4.46 -26.09 24.28
C ILE A 153 -3.19 -26.91 24.52
N ALA A 154 -2.07 -26.56 23.86
CA ALA A 154 -0.78 -27.19 24.09
C ALA A 154 -0.30 -27.03 25.54
N ASP A 155 -0.55 -25.87 26.14
CA ASP A 155 -0.15 -25.56 27.52
C ASP A 155 -1.00 -26.33 28.55
N ILE A 156 -2.32 -26.37 28.36
CA ILE A 156 -3.26 -27.04 29.27
C ILE A 156 -3.20 -28.57 29.16
N SER A 157 -3.20 -29.08 27.93
CA SER A 157 -3.45 -30.50 27.64
C SER A 157 -2.28 -31.21 26.93
N GLY A 158 -1.18 -30.49 26.68
CA GLY A 158 -0.01 -31.00 25.98
C GLY A 158 -0.14 -30.97 24.45
N MET A 159 0.99 -31.16 23.76
CA MET A 159 1.06 -31.12 22.29
C MET A 159 0.23 -32.22 21.60
N ALA A 160 -0.04 -33.34 22.27
CA ALA A 160 -0.89 -34.40 21.73
C ALA A 160 -2.33 -33.90 21.50
N ALA A 161 -2.87 -33.10 22.41
CA ALA A 161 -4.21 -32.54 22.28
C ALA A 161 -4.33 -31.56 21.10
N VAL A 162 -3.23 -30.88 20.71
CA VAL A 162 -3.21 -30.07 19.49
C VAL A 162 -3.27 -30.97 18.25
N GLY A 163 -2.59 -32.13 18.28
CA GLY A 163 -2.69 -33.16 17.25
C GLY A 163 -4.13 -33.65 17.10
N ASP A 164 -4.75 -34.07 18.20
CA ASP A 164 -6.14 -34.54 18.22
C ASP A 164 -7.09 -33.45 17.70
N MET A 165 -6.91 -32.20 18.13
CA MET A 165 -7.69 -31.06 17.62
C MET A 165 -7.56 -30.88 16.10
N MET A 166 -6.36 -31.02 15.56
CA MET A 166 -6.10 -30.90 14.11
C MET A 166 -6.69 -32.06 13.31
N GLU A 167 -6.77 -33.26 13.90
CA GLU A 167 -7.37 -34.45 13.29
C GLU A 167 -8.89 -34.40 13.33
N ASP A 168 -9.49 -34.00 14.45
CA ASP A 168 -10.94 -33.95 14.63
C ASP A 168 -11.58 -32.77 13.90
N ASP A 169 -11.06 -31.55 14.13
CA ASP A 169 -11.61 -30.33 13.54
C ASP A 169 -10.56 -29.19 13.50
N PRO A 170 -9.82 -29.04 12.39
CA PRO A 170 -8.77 -28.02 12.27
C PRO A 170 -9.32 -26.59 12.28
N PHE A 171 -10.64 -26.40 12.17
CA PHE A 171 -11.28 -25.09 12.22
C PHE A 171 -11.69 -24.64 13.62
N ILE A 172 -11.43 -25.44 14.67
CA ILE A 172 -11.71 -25.06 16.07
C ILE A 172 -11.20 -23.65 16.39
N PRO A 173 -9.95 -23.24 16.09
CA PRO A 173 -9.49 -21.89 16.40
C PRO A 173 -10.34 -20.79 15.73
N ALA A 174 -10.74 -21.01 14.49
CA ALA A 174 -11.60 -20.07 13.76
C ALA A 174 -13.03 -20.03 14.32
N LYS A 175 -13.57 -21.18 14.76
CA LYS A 175 -14.88 -21.28 15.41
C LYS A 175 -14.88 -20.58 16.77
N VAL A 176 -13.81 -20.75 17.56
CA VAL A 176 -13.62 -20.05 18.84
C VAL A 176 -13.56 -18.54 18.63
N TRP A 177 -12.83 -18.09 17.60
CA TRP A 177 -12.77 -16.67 17.25
C TRP A 177 -14.13 -16.09 16.85
N TRP A 178 -14.92 -16.81 16.05
CA TRP A 178 -16.26 -16.36 15.64
C TRP A 178 -17.20 -16.25 16.85
N GLY A 179 -16.96 -17.05 17.89
CA GLY A 179 -17.79 -17.14 19.09
C GLY A 179 -18.99 -18.07 18.91
N SER A 180 -19.60 -18.48 20.02
CA SER A 180 -20.89 -19.17 20.00
C SER A 180 -22.02 -18.13 19.87
N HIS A 181 -22.96 -18.37 18.95
CA HIS A 181 -24.18 -17.57 18.70
C HIS A 181 -24.71 -16.88 19.98
N GLY A 182 -24.43 -15.59 20.16
CA GLY A 182 -24.96 -14.82 21.30
C GLY A 182 -24.15 -13.59 21.72
N ASP A 183 -22.96 -13.77 22.31
CA ASP A 183 -22.38 -12.72 23.16
C ASP A 183 -21.09 -12.07 22.64
N THR A 184 -20.26 -12.75 21.83
CA THR A 184 -18.92 -12.28 21.45
C THR A 184 -18.69 -12.07 19.95
N GLU A 185 -19.58 -12.55 19.10
CA GLU A 185 -19.46 -12.45 17.63
C GLU A 185 -19.31 -11.00 17.14
N TRP A 186 -20.10 -10.09 17.71
CA TRP A 186 -20.04 -8.67 17.35
C TRP A 186 -18.70 -8.02 17.73
N ILE A 187 -18.03 -8.49 18.80
CA ILE A 187 -16.72 -7.98 19.22
C ILE A 187 -15.65 -8.42 18.23
N SER A 188 -15.70 -9.68 17.80
CA SER A 188 -14.78 -10.21 16.78
C SER A 188 -14.86 -9.41 15.49
N LEU A 189 -16.08 -9.14 15.00
CA LEU A 189 -16.33 -8.28 13.84
C LEU A 189 -15.89 -6.84 14.08
N LEU A 190 -16.17 -6.27 15.25
CA LEU A 190 -15.74 -4.93 15.61
C LEU A 190 -14.22 -4.80 15.56
N GLY A 191 -13.48 -5.77 16.09
CA GLY A 191 -12.02 -5.80 16.04
C GLY A 191 -11.49 -5.75 14.60
N LEU A 192 -12.08 -6.52 13.68
CA LEU A 192 -11.69 -6.48 12.28
C LEU A 192 -11.96 -5.11 11.65
N VAL A 193 -13.13 -4.54 11.90
CA VAL A 193 -13.51 -3.21 11.38
C VAL A 193 -12.57 -2.13 11.92
N LEU A 194 -12.28 -2.15 13.23
CA LEU A 194 -11.36 -1.21 13.86
C LEU A 194 -9.95 -1.33 13.30
N ALA A 195 -9.45 -2.55 13.09
CA ALA A 195 -8.14 -2.78 12.49
C ALA A 195 -8.06 -2.24 11.06
N ALA A 196 -9.07 -2.54 10.23
CA ALA A 196 -9.17 -2.03 8.86
C ALA A 196 -9.24 -0.51 8.82
N ALA A 197 -10.12 0.08 9.62
CA ALA A 197 -10.32 1.52 9.70
C ALA A 197 -9.05 2.23 10.17
N MET A 198 -8.41 1.72 11.22
CA MET A 198 -7.17 2.30 11.75
C MET A 198 -6.02 2.22 10.75
N ALA A 199 -5.85 1.06 10.11
CA ALA A 199 -4.84 0.89 9.07
C ALA A 199 -5.05 1.82 7.88
N TRP A 200 -6.29 1.93 7.40
CA TRP A 200 -6.62 2.82 6.30
C TRP A 200 -6.39 4.30 6.65
N LEU A 201 -6.89 4.74 7.82
CA LEU A 201 -6.77 6.12 8.29
C LEU A 201 -5.29 6.53 8.43
N LEU A 202 -4.48 5.68 9.05
CA LEU A 202 -3.06 5.97 9.22
C LEU A 202 -2.27 5.88 7.93
N ALA A 203 -2.57 4.92 7.04
CA ALA A 203 -1.94 4.85 5.73
C ALA A 203 -2.25 6.10 4.90
N PHE A 204 -3.50 6.57 4.92
CA PHE A 204 -3.92 7.79 4.27
C PHE A 204 -3.22 9.03 4.86
N ALA A 205 -3.26 9.18 6.18
CA ALA A 205 -2.71 10.35 6.87
C ALA A 205 -1.19 10.45 6.69
N THR A 206 -0.46 9.33 6.83
CA THR A 206 1.01 9.30 6.70
C THR A 206 1.44 9.40 5.23
N GLY A 207 0.73 8.74 4.31
CA GLY A 207 1.03 8.77 2.88
C GLY A 207 0.76 10.12 2.20
N ARG A 208 -0.14 10.94 2.75
CA ARG A 208 -0.49 12.27 2.21
C ARG A 208 0.44 13.39 2.69
N ARG A 209 1.07 13.24 3.86
CA ARG A 209 2.01 14.21 4.46
C ARG A 209 3.40 14.23 3.79
N ARG A 210 3.68 13.32 2.85
CA ARG A 210 4.93 13.23 2.07
C ARG A 210 4.65 13.28 0.56
#